data_AF-A0A4D6NMH1-F1
#
_entry.id   AF-A0A4D6NMH1-F1
#
_cell.length_a   1.000
_cell.length_b   1.000
_cell.length_c   1.000
_cell.angle_alpha   90.00
_cell.angle_beta   90.00
_cell.angle_gamma   90.00
#
_symmetry.space_group_name_H-M   'P 1'
#
loop_
_entity.id
_entity.type
_entity.pdbx_description
1 polymer ?
#
loop_
_entity_poly.entity_id
_entity_poly.type
_entity_poly.pdbx_seq_one_letter_code
_entity_poly.pdbx_strand_id
1 'polypeptide(L)'
;MVMKSKSKKPNPCSLISIKKYKVIRKVKEHNRKKAKEAKKLRLSGKNKVEKDPCIPNNWPFKEQELKVLEARRTEAIEELEQKKAEHKEREQELKVLEARRTEAIEELEQKKAEHKERKVLHGQEERYMIEDNEGA
;
A
#
# COMPACT_ATOMS: atom_id res chain seq x y z
N MET A 1 -47.66 20.47 73.89
CA MET A 1 -47.17 19.11 73.56
C MET A 1 -46.80 19.07 72.07
N VAL A 2 -45.55 18.79 71.71
CA VAL A 2 -45.14 18.63 70.29
C VAL A 2 -44.70 17.18 70.10
N MET A 3 -45.51 16.39 69.39
CA MET A 3 -45.17 15.02 69.05
C MET A 3 -44.12 14.99 67.94
N LYS A 4 -42.92 14.49 68.25
CA LYS A 4 -41.87 14.24 67.24
C LYS A 4 -42.32 13.08 66.34
N SER A 5 -42.55 13.34 65.06
CA SER A 5 -42.82 12.30 64.06
C SER A 5 -41.57 11.44 63.83
N LYS A 6 -41.71 10.12 63.86
CA LYS A 6 -40.64 9.16 63.56
C LYS A 6 -40.12 9.39 62.14
N SER A 7 -38.91 9.93 61.99
CA SER A 7 -38.26 10.10 60.69
C SER A 7 -37.99 8.74 60.04
N LYS A 8 -38.41 8.56 58.79
CA LYS A 8 -38.13 7.36 57.99
C LYS A 8 -36.61 7.14 57.94
N LYS A 9 -36.13 5.97 58.35
CA LYS A 9 -34.70 5.62 58.30
C LYS A 9 -34.24 5.69 56.83
N PRO A 10 -33.08 6.33 56.53
CA PRO A 10 -32.53 6.32 55.17
C PRO A 10 -32.20 4.88 54.76
N ASN A 11 -32.43 4.55 53.49
CA ASN A 11 -32.12 3.22 52.97
C ASN A 11 -30.61 2.95 53.13
N PRO A 12 -30.21 1.77 53.66
CA PRO A 12 -28.81 1.49 53.90
C PRO A 12 -28.02 1.35 52.58
N CYS A 13 -26.94 2.12 52.47
CA CYS A 13 -25.98 2.08 51.35
C CYS A 13 -25.19 0.75 51.23
N SER A 14 -25.37 -0.23 52.13
CA SER A 14 -24.56 -1.47 52.17
C SER A 14 -24.80 -2.42 50.99
N LEU A 15 -25.93 -2.31 50.28
CA LEU A 15 -26.24 -3.07 49.07
C LEU A 15 -25.47 -2.57 47.82
N ILE A 16 -24.67 -1.52 47.95
CA ILE A 16 -23.94 -0.88 46.85
C ILE A 16 -22.80 -1.77 46.35
N SER A 17 -22.15 -2.60 47.17
CA SER A 17 -20.98 -3.40 46.74
C SER A 17 -21.35 -4.46 45.68
N ILE A 18 -22.38 -5.27 45.93
CA ILE A 18 -22.85 -6.29 44.98
C ILE A 18 -23.42 -5.64 43.72
N LYS A 19 -24.14 -4.51 43.87
CA LYS A 19 -24.67 -3.75 42.73
C LYS A 19 -23.55 -3.08 41.93
N LYS A 20 -22.49 -2.59 42.57
CA LYS A 20 -21.30 -2.00 41.95
C LYS A 20 -20.65 -2.97 40.98
N TYR A 21 -20.39 -4.22 41.39
CA TYR A 21 -19.82 -5.23 40.51
C TYR A 21 -20.74 -5.56 39.31
N LYS A 22 -22.07 -5.61 39.53
CA LYS A 22 -23.05 -5.79 38.45
C LYS A 22 -23.04 -4.61 37.46
N VAL A 23 -22.98 -3.37 37.94
CA VAL A 23 -22.90 -2.17 37.08
C VAL A 23 -21.60 -2.16 36.28
N ILE A 24 -20.45 -2.43 36.91
CA ILE A 24 -19.15 -2.52 36.23
C ILE A 24 -19.20 -3.60 35.15
N ARG A 25 -19.76 -4.78 35.45
CA ARG A 25 -19.90 -5.88 34.49
C ARG A 25 -20.79 -5.47 33.30
N LYS A 26 -21.94 -4.83 33.55
CA LYS A 26 -22.85 -4.34 32.51
C LYS A 26 -22.19 -3.28 31.62
N VAL A 27 -21.47 -2.32 32.20
CA VAL A 27 -20.76 -1.27 31.44
C VAL A 27 -19.64 -1.88 30.61
N LYS A 28 -18.83 -2.78 31.18
CA LYS A 28 -17.77 -3.49 30.44
C LYS A 28 -18.34 -4.29 29.27
N GLU A 29 -19.45 -4.99 29.48
CA GLU A 29 -20.12 -5.75 28.43
C GLU A 29 -20.66 -4.84 27.32
N HIS A 30 -21.32 -3.74 27.69
CA HIS A 30 -21.83 -2.75 26.74
C HIS A 30 -20.73 -2.13 25.88
N ASN A 31 -19.63 -1.69 26.52
CA ASN A 31 -18.49 -1.12 25.82
C ASN A 31 -17.81 -2.16 24.92
N ARG A 32 -17.74 -3.42 25.35
CA ARG A 32 -17.23 -4.52 24.53
C ARG A 32 -18.11 -4.75 23.29
N LYS A 33 -19.44 -4.70 23.43
CA LYS A 33 -20.38 -4.82 22.30
C LYS A 33 -20.24 -3.65 21.33
N LYS A 34 -20.27 -2.40 21.82
CA LYS A 34 -20.04 -1.19 21.00
C LYS A 34 -18.69 -1.21 20.27
N ALA A 35 -17.62 -1.66 20.92
CA ALA A 35 -16.31 -1.77 20.28
C ALA A 35 -16.29 -2.83 19.15
N LYS A 36 -16.98 -3.96 19.34
CA LYS A 36 -17.11 -4.99 18.28
C LYS A 36 -17.95 -4.49 17.10
N GLU A 37 -19.06 -3.80 17.38
CA GLU A 37 -19.91 -3.18 16.35
C GLU A 37 -19.17 -2.10 15.56
N ALA A 38 -18.43 -1.22 16.25
CA ALA A 38 -17.60 -0.20 15.62
C ALA A 38 -16.51 -0.82 14.74
N LYS A 39 -15.84 -1.89 15.19
CA LYS A 39 -14.87 -2.63 14.37
C LYS A 39 -15.53 -3.27 13.15
N LYS A 40 -16.71 -3.86 13.30
CA LYS A 40 -17.47 -4.45 12.18
C LYS A 40 -17.87 -3.39 11.14
N LEU A 41 -18.30 -2.21 11.59
CA LEU A 41 -18.58 -1.07 10.71
C LEU A 41 -17.33 -0.64 9.93
N ARG A 42 -16.17 -0.56 10.58
CA ARG A 42 -14.89 -0.22 9.93
C ARG A 42 -14.46 -1.25 8.87
N LEU A 43 -14.72 -2.54 9.11
CA LEU A 43 -14.38 -3.63 8.17
C LEU A 43 -15.37 -3.77 7.02
N SER A 44 -16.58 -3.20 7.13
CA SER A 44 -17.64 -3.30 6.12
C SER A 44 -17.32 -2.53 4.83
N GLY A 45 -16.17 -1.83 4.75
CA GLY A 45 -15.74 -1.04 3.58
C GLY A 45 -16.60 0.21 3.29
N LYS A 46 -17.79 0.29 3.89
CA LYS A 46 -18.76 1.39 3.77
C LYS A 46 -18.64 2.33 4.95
N ASN A 47 -17.45 2.86 5.22
CA ASN A 47 -17.35 4.01 6.09
C ASN A 47 -18.01 5.16 5.34
N LYS A 48 -19.16 5.63 5.84
CA LYS A 48 -19.74 6.88 5.36
C LYS A 48 -18.70 7.95 5.63
N VAL A 49 -18.02 8.42 4.59
CA VAL A 49 -17.19 9.62 4.66
C VAL A 49 -18.11 10.70 5.22
N GLU A 50 -17.69 11.34 6.31
CA GLU A 50 -18.39 12.49 6.85
C GLU A 50 -18.52 13.48 5.71
N LYS A 51 -19.77 13.77 5.33
CA LYS A 51 -20.00 14.71 4.24
C LYS A 51 -19.69 16.08 4.81
N ASP A 52 -18.65 16.72 4.26
CA ASP A 52 -18.39 18.12 4.56
C ASP A 52 -19.69 18.91 4.37
N PRO A 53 -20.06 19.79 5.31
CA PRO A 53 -21.21 20.66 5.12
C PRO A 53 -20.93 21.51 3.88
N CYS A 54 -21.57 21.13 2.76
CA CYS A 54 -21.38 21.77 1.48
C CYS A 54 -21.59 23.28 1.62
N ILE A 55 -20.83 24.05 0.83
CA ILE A 55 -20.98 25.50 0.72
C ILE A 55 -22.47 25.86 0.62
N PRO A 56 -23.00 26.64 1.58
CA PRO A 56 -24.39 27.06 1.56
C PRO A 56 -24.75 27.74 0.23
N ASN A 57 -25.94 27.45 -0.30
CA ASN A 57 -26.36 27.96 -1.60
C ASN A 57 -26.48 29.49 -1.67
N ASN A 58 -26.69 30.15 -0.54
CA ASN A 58 -26.87 31.60 -0.43
C ASN A 58 -25.55 32.36 -0.24
N TRP A 59 -24.39 31.68 -0.38
CA TRP A 59 -23.10 32.33 -0.24
C TRP A 59 -22.69 33.03 -1.56
N PRO A 60 -22.51 34.37 -1.58
CA PRO A 60 -22.17 35.14 -2.78
C PRO A 60 -20.97 34.65 -3.61
N PHE A 61 -20.03 33.90 -3.02
CA PHE A 61 -18.80 33.44 -3.70
C PHE A 61 -18.80 31.95 -4.07
N LYS A 62 -19.95 31.26 -3.97
CA LYS A 62 -20.07 29.82 -4.24
C LYS A 62 -19.49 29.41 -5.59
N GLU A 63 -19.73 30.18 -6.64
CA GLU A 63 -19.22 29.88 -8.00
C GLU A 63 -17.72 30.07 -8.11
N GLN A 64 -17.16 31.09 -7.44
CA GLN A 64 -15.73 31.35 -7.43
C GLN A 64 -14.97 30.25 -6.68
N GLU A 65 -15.48 29.84 -5.51
CA GLU A 65 -14.91 28.75 -4.71
C GLU A 65 -14.99 27.40 -5.44
N LEU A 66 -16.11 27.11 -6.11
CA LEU A 66 -16.25 25.87 -6.87
C LEU A 66 -15.25 25.81 -8.03
N LYS A 67 -15.06 26.93 -8.73
CA LYS A 67 -14.06 27.06 -9.81
C LYS A 67 -12.63 26.85 -9.32
N VAL A 68 -12.28 27.37 -8.15
CA VAL A 68 -10.96 27.15 -7.53
C VAL A 68 -10.75 25.69 -7.15
N LEU A 69 -11.78 25.02 -6.60
CA LEU A 69 -11.70 23.60 -6.26
C LEU A 69 -11.62 22.70 -7.50
N GLU A 70 -12.35 23.03 -8.55
CA GLU A 70 -12.28 22.34 -9.84
C GLU A 70 -10.89 22.49 -10.46
N ALA A 71 -10.32 23.70 -10.48
CA ALA A 71 -8.96 23.93 -10.96
C ALA A 71 -7.92 23.09 -10.21
N ARG A 72 -8.01 23.03 -8.87
CA ARG A 72 -7.13 22.16 -8.07
C ARG A 72 -7.30 20.68 -8.40
N ARG A 73 -8.53 20.25 -8.66
CA ARG A 73 -8.82 18.86 -9.01
C ARG A 73 -8.26 18.52 -10.39
N THR A 74 -8.39 19.41 -11.36
CA THR A 74 -7.83 19.20 -12.71
C THR A 74 -6.30 19.16 -12.66
N GLU A 75 -5.66 20.10 -11.97
CA GLU A 75 -4.21 20.11 -11.78
C GLU A 75 -3.69 18.80 -11.14
N ALA A 76 -4.36 18.32 -10.09
CA ALA A 76 -3.96 17.07 -9.44
C ALA A 76 -4.15 15.83 -10.33
N ILE A 77 -5.16 15.81 -11.20
CA ILE A 77 -5.38 14.70 -12.14
C ILE A 77 -4.30 14.74 -13.23
N GLU A 78 -4.02 15.92 -13.80
CA GLU A 78 -2.99 16.11 -14.81
C GLU A 78 -1.60 15.73 -14.29
N GLU A 79 -1.25 16.12 -13.07
CA GLU A 79 0.03 15.75 -12.45
C GLU A 79 0.16 14.22 -12.28
N LEU A 80 -0.93 13.55 -11.88
CA LEU A 80 -0.94 12.09 -11.77
C LEU A 80 -0.82 11.39 -13.12
N GLU A 81 -1.43 11.94 -14.17
CA GLU A 81 -1.30 11.41 -15.53
C GLU A 81 0.12 11.59 -16.08
N GLN A 82 0.73 12.77 -15.86
CA GLN A 82 2.12 13.02 -16.23
C GLN A 82 3.08 12.05 -15.52
N LYS A 83 2.93 11.87 -14.21
CA LYS A 83 3.75 10.91 -13.44
C LYS A 83 3.59 9.47 -13.92
N LYS A 84 2.37 9.08 -14.31
CA LYS A 84 2.12 7.75 -14.88
C LYS A 84 2.77 7.60 -16.25
N ALA A 85 2.72 8.63 -17.09
CA ALA A 85 3.37 8.63 -18.39
C ALA A 85 4.89 8.51 -18.25
N GLU A 86 5.50 9.32 -17.39
CA GLU A 86 6.94 9.28 -17.11
C GLU A 86 7.38 7.89 -16.60
N HIS A 87 6.62 7.29 -15.68
CA HIS A 87 6.92 5.96 -15.18
C HIS A 87 6.88 4.91 -16.30
N LYS A 88 5.88 4.99 -17.18
CA LYS A 88 5.73 4.07 -18.30
C LYS A 88 6.86 4.22 -19.32
N GLU A 89 7.27 5.45 -19.62
CA GLU A 89 8.42 5.71 -20.51
C GLU A 89 9.70 5.13 -19.91
N ARG A 90 9.92 5.34 -18.62
CA ARG A 90 11.10 4.83 -17.91
C ARG A 90 11.14 3.30 -17.86
N GLU A 91 10.00 2.64 -17.65
CA GLU A 91 9.89 1.18 -17.73
C GLU A 91 10.20 0.66 -19.14
N GLN A 92 9.71 1.34 -20.18
CA GLN A 92 10.00 0.96 -21.56
C GLN A 92 11.50 1.11 -21.88
N GLU A 93 12.11 2.21 -21.46
CA GLU A 93 13.54 2.45 -21.63
C GLU A 93 14.39 1.37 -20.92
N LEU A 94 14.05 1.04 -19.67
CA LEU A 94 14.72 -0.01 -18.92
C LEU A 94 14.59 -1.37 -19.62
N LYS A 95 13.41 -1.70 -20.14
CA LYS A 95 13.18 -2.95 -20.86
C LYS A 95 14.00 -3.05 -22.14
N VAL A 96 14.12 -1.96 -22.91
CA VAL A 96 14.95 -1.90 -24.12
C VAL A 96 16.42 -2.05 -23.75
N LEU A 97 16.88 -1.39 -22.70
CA LEU A 97 18.27 -1.50 -22.23
C LEU A 97 18.59 -2.92 -21.75
N GLU A 98 17.65 -3.57 -21.06
CA GLU A 98 17.80 -4.95 -20.59
C GLU A 98 17.88 -5.94 -21.76
N ALA A 99 17.02 -5.79 -22.78
CA ALA A 99 17.08 -6.61 -23.99
C ALA A 99 18.43 -6.45 -24.74
N ARG A 100 18.92 -5.22 -24.87
CA ARG A 100 20.23 -4.96 -25.48
C ARG A 100 21.38 -5.57 -24.67
N ARG A 101 21.26 -5.60 -23.33
CA ARG A 101 22.24 -6.22 -22.45
C ARG A 101 22.24 -7.74 -22.61
N THR A 102 21.09 -8.38 -22.76
CA THR A 102 21.01 -9.83 -22.98
C THR A 102 21.60 -10.23 -24.33
N GLU A 103 21.30 -9.48 -25.39
CA GLU A 103 21.89 -9.69 -26.73
C GLU A 103 23.42 -9.58 -26.70
N ALA A 104 23.96 -8.56 -26.01
CA ALA A 104 25.40 -8.39 -25.88
C ALA A 104 26.07 -9.54 -25.10
N ILE A 105 25.39 -10.14 -24.12
CA ILE A 105 25.90 -11.30 -23.38
C ILE A 105 25.96 -12.53 -24.30
N GLU A 106 24.89 -12.78 -25.07
CA GLU A 106 24.84 -13.89 -26.03
C GLU A 106 25.91 -13.77 -27.12
N GLU A 107 26.13 -12.57 -27.68
CA GLU A 107 27.21 -12.34 -28.64
C GLU A 107 28.60 -12.63 -28.06
N LEU A 108 28.83 -12.27 -26.79
CA LEU A 108 30.11 -12.53 -26.11
C LEU A 108 30.32 -14.03 -25.87
N GLU A 109 29.25 -14.78 -25.60
CA GLU A 109 29.31 -16.24 -25.46
C GLU A 109 29.59 -16.92 -26.79
N GLN A 110 28.95 -16.49 -27.88
CA GLN A 110 29.21 -16.97 -29.24
C GLN A 110 30.66 -16.72 -29.65
N LYS A 111 31.17 -15.50 -29.48
CA LYS A 111 32.58 -15.16 -29.78
C LYS A 111 33.57 -15.99 -28.97
N LYS A 112 33.26 -16.30 -27.71
CA LYS A 112 34.08 -17.19 -26.87
C LYS A 112 34.06 -18.62 -27.37
N ALA A 113 32.90 -19.13 -27.81
CA ALA A 113 32.76 -20.45 -28.39
C ALA A 113 33.55 -20.58 -29.70
N GLU A 114 33.37 -19.63 -30.64
CA GLU A 114 34.10 -19.56 -31.90
C GLU A 114 35.62 -19.48 -31.68
N HIS A 115 36.08 -18.64 -30.74
CA HIS A 115 37.49 -18.54 -30.41
C HIS A 115 38.04 -19.85 -29.81
N LYS A 116 37.24 -20.57 -29.02
CA LYS A 116 37.61 -21.88 -28.48
C LYS A 116 37.72 -22.91 -29.60
N GLU A 117 36.77 -22.95 -30.53
CA GLU A 117 36.82 -23.82 -31.71
C GLU A 117 38.03 -23.50 -32.60
N ARG A 118 38.30 -22.22 -32.88
CA ARG A 118 39.48 -21.80 -33.64
C ARG A 118 40.78 -22.25 -32.98
N LYS A 119 40.87 -22.19 -31.65
CA LYS A 119 42.03 -22.71 -30.90
C LYS A 119 42.17 -24.23 -31.01
N VAL A 120 41.06 -24.97 -31.01
CA VAL A 120 41.07 -26.43 -31.16
C VAL A 120 41.54 -26.82 -32.56
N LEU A 121 41.04 -26.15 -33.60
CA LEU A 121 41.44 -26.37 -34.99
C LEU A 121 42.93 -26.04 -35.20
N HIS A 122 43.40 -24.90 -34.68
CA HIS A 122 44.81 -24.53 -34.77
C HIS A 122 45.73 -25.57 -34.08
N GLY A 123 45.33 -26.09 -32.90
CA GLY A 123 46.06 -27.16 -32.22
C GLY A 123 45.89 -28.56 -32.85
N GLN A 124 44.98 -28.74 -33.81
CA GLN A 124 44.89 -29.94 -34.64
C GLN A 124 45.79 -29.81 -35.88
N GLU A 125 45.80 -28.65 -36.53
CA GLU A 125 46.70 -28.32 -37.64
C GLU A 125 48.17 -28.38 -37.23
N GLU A 126 48.52 -27.82 -36.06
CA GLU A 126 49.89 -27.92 -35.52
C GLU A 126 50.29 -29.37 -35.23
N ARG A 127 49.36 -30.23 -34.79
CA ARG A 127 49.62 -31.66 -34.58
C ARG A 127 49.83 -32.41 -35.90
N TYR A 128 49.01 -32.13 -36.90
CA TYR A 128 49.10 -32.76 -38.23
C TYR A 128 50.42 -32.40 -38.93
N MET A 129 50.88 -31.15 -38.78
CA MET A 129 52.16 -30.70 -39.37
C MET A 129 53.41 -31.27 -38.69
N ILE A 130 53.31 -31.76 -37.44
CA ILE A 130 54.40 -32.45 -36.74
C ILE A 130 54.49 -33.90 -37.20
N GLU A 131 53.35 -34.57 -37.38
CA GLU A 131 53.28 -35.98 -37.80
C GLU A 131 53.82 -36.21 -39.24
N ASP A 132 53.66 -35.24 -40.15
CA ASP A 132 54.21 -35.31 -41.52
C ASP A 132 55.73 -35.07 -41.61
N ASN A 133 56.38 -34.59 -40.54
CA ASN A 133 57.81 -34.25 -40.53
C ASN A 133 58.68 -35.25 -39.73
N GLU A 134 58.07 -36.16 -38.96
CA GLU A 134 58.77 -37.26 -38.24
C GLU A 134 58.90 -38.55 -39.08
N GLY A 135 58.40 -38.55 -40.33
CA GLY A 135 58.38 -39.70 -41.24
C GLY A 135 59.44 -39.73 -42.35
N ALA A 136 60.55 -38.97 -42.24
CA ALA A 136 61.65 -38.94 -43.22
C ALA A 136 62.99 -39.41 -42.63
#